data_AF-A0A8S3JNA8-F1
#
_entry.id   AF-A0A8S3JNA8-F1
#
_cell.length_a   1.000
_cell.length_b   1.000
_cell.length_c   1.000
_cell.angle_alpha   90.00
_cell.angle_beta   90.00
_cell.angle_gamma   90.00
#
_symmetry.space_group_name_H-M   'P 1'
#
loop_
_entity.id
_entity.type
_entity.pdbx_description
1 polymer ?
#
loop_
_entity_poly.entity_id
_entity_poly.type
_entity_poly.pdbx_seq_one_letter_code
_entity_poly.pdbx_strand_id
1 'polypeptide(L)'
;MREKCKLENPRCRICLNSINDRQSHACSNNIRCAQCGGDHHSLSNLCEKVVEYRSQLKQQVDNALATGKLHRVEPQNRNHPVQFTMDAKEFPPLPSQSKGFTPWRVAVAQTPTNTKEKNEDTTRMLLEINKNVLDMKDYTHSMNEKLDRMKEKVSINAVDTELHHEALLKLLPTLVDIVKEFIWP
;
A
#
# COMPACT_ATOMS: atom_id res chain seq x y z
N MET A 1 17.90 -14.82 -25.79
CA MET A 1 18.53 -14.60 -24.47
C MET A 1 18.25 -13.16 -24.06
N ARG A 2 17.64 -12.90 -22.90
CA ARG A 2 17.50 -11.52 -22.39
C ARG A 2 18.85 -11.09 -21.82
N GLU A 3 19.34 -9.93 -22.22
CA GLU A 3 20.54 -9.33 -21.63
C GLU A 3 20.34 -9.16 -20.13
N LYS A 4 21.26 -9.70 -19.33
CA LYS A 4 21.22 -9.53 -17.88
C LYS A 4 21.55 -8.07 -17.58
N CYS A 5 20.68 -7.41 -16.82
CA CYS A 5 20.95 -6.07 -16.32
C CYS A 5 22.29 -6.08 -15.57
N LYS A 6 23.30 -5.40 -16.11
CA LYS A 6 24.59 -5.20 -15.44
C LYS A 6 24.41 -4.05 -14.46
N LEU A 7 24.41 -4.32 -13.16
CA LEU A 7 24.48 -3.25 -12.16
C LEU A 7 25.90 -2.69 -12.17
N GLU A 8 26.08 -1.52 -12.77
CA GLU A 8 27.39 -0.85 -12.84
C GLU A 8 27.91 -0.37 -11.47
N ASN A 9 27.03 -0.25 -10.47
CA ASN A 9 27.37 0.20 -9.12
C ASN A 9 26.51 -0.51 -8.06
N PRO A 10 26.91 -1.69 -7.58
CA PRO A 10 26.17 -2.37 -6.52
C PRO A 10 26.22 -1.53 -5.24
N ARG A 11 25.05 -1.36 -4.60
CA ARG A 11 24.90 -0.63 -3.35
C ARG A 11 24.28 -1.54 -2.30
N CYS A 12 24.62 -1.31 -1.04
CA CYS A 12 24.00 -2.01 0.07
C CYS A 12 22.51 -1.69 0.12
N ARG A 13 21.66 -2.71 0.23
CA ARG A 13 20.20 -2.52 0.26
C ARG A 13 19.72 -1.76 1.49
N ILE A 14 20.50 -1.76 2.57
CA ILE A 14 20.14 -1.15 3.86
C ILE A 14 20.70 0.28 3.93
N CYS A 15 22.01 0.44 3.84
CA CYS A 15 22.67 1.75 4.02
C CYS A 15 22.96 2.49 2.72
N LEU A 16 22.72 1.88 1.55
CA LEU A 16 22.97 2.45 0.21
C LEU A 16 24.41 2.83 -0.12
N ASN A 17 25.37 2.51 0.76
CA ASN A 17 26.78 2.67 0.47
C ASN A 17 27.20 1.76 -0.68
N SER A 18 28.13 2.24 -1.51
CA SER A 18 28.70 1.46 -2.62
C SER A 18 29.42 0.22 -2.10
N ILE A 19 29.14 -0.92 -2.71
CA ILE A 19 29.84 -2.17 -2.48
C ILE A 19 30.88 -2.26 -3.59
N ASN A 20 32.15 -2.39 -3.22
CA ASN A 20 33.23 -2.62 -4.17
C ASN A 20 33.74 -4.05 -3.98
N ASP A 21 34.05 -4.76 -5.06
CA ASP A 21 34.56 -6.14 -5.00
C ASP A 21 35.90 -6.27 -4.25
N ARG A 22 36.61 -5.14 -4.05
CA ARG A 22 37.91 -5.07 -3.38
C ARG A 22 37.84 -4.99 -1.85
N GLN A 23 36.69 -4.63 -1.27
CA GLN A 23 36.56 -4.45 0.18
C GLN A 23 35.25 -5.06 0.68
N SER A 24 35.33 -5.88 1.73
CA SER A 24 34.16 -6.41 2.41
C SER A 24 33.31 -5.25 2.95
N HIS A 25 32.07 -5.16 2.49
CA HIS A 25 31.15 -4.13 2.94
C HIS A 25 30.69 -4.41 4.38
N ALA A 26 31.10 -3.56 5.33
CA ALA A 26 30.52 -3.51 6.67
C ALA A 26 29.28 -2.60 6.65
N CYS A 27 28.10 -3.18 6.80
CA CYS A 27 26.85 -2.42 6.83
C CYS A 27 26.74 -1.64 8.15
N SER A 28 26.49 -0.34 8.07
CA SER A 28 26.24 0.50 9.25
C SER A 28 24.88 0.24 9.92
N ASN A 29 24.03 -0.59 9.31
CA ASN A 29 22.63 -0.85 9.69
C ASN A 29 21.73 0.40 9.77
N ASN A 30 22.23 1.57 9.37
CA ASN A 30 21.43 2.76 9.21
C ASN A 30 20.63 2.65 7.91
N ILE A 31 19.31 2.50 8.04
CA ILE A 31 18.39 2.36 6.91
C ILE A 31 18.35 3.69 6.15
N ARG A 32 18.59 3.63 4.84
CA ARG A 32 18.46 4.78 3.95
C ARG A 32 17.51 4.49 2.79
N CYS A 33 16.77 5.51 2.39
CA CYS A 33 15.81 5.41 1.30
C CYS A 33 16.50 5.45 -0.06
N ALA A 34 16.23 4.46 -0.92
CA ALA A 34 16.83 4.36 -2.25
C ALA A 34 16.39 5.49 -3.20
N GLN A 35 15.24 6.13 -2.97
CA GLN A 35 14.74 7.21 -3.84
C GLN A 35 15.22 8.60 -3.41
N CYS A 36 15.31 8.88 -2.11
CA CYS A 36 15.64 10.21 -1.59
C CYS A 36 16.90 10.28 -0.73
N GLY A 37 17.48 9.15 -0.33
CA GLY A 37 18.67 9.07 0.52
C GLY A 37 18.45 9.39 2.00
N GLY A 38 17.20 9.67 2.41
CA GLY A 38 16.84 9.99 3.80
C GLY A 38 16.82 8.77 4.73
N ASP A 39 16.77 9.02 6.04
CA ASP A 39 16.87 8.02 7.10
C ASP A 39 15.52 7.32 7.37
N HIS A 40 14.97 6.71 6.33
CA HIS A 40 13.76 5.91 6.39
C HIS A 40 13.78 4.80 5.33
N HIS A 41 12.91 3.82 5.49
CA HIS A 41 12.76 2.74 4.51
C HIS A 41 12.28 3.28 3.15
N SER A 42 12.73 2.68 2.04
CA SER A 42 12.39 3.06 0.65
C SER A 42 10.91 2.89 0.28
N LEU A 43 10.12 2.26 1.14
CA LEU A 43 8.67 2.10 0.98
C LEU A 43 7.87 2.87 2.04
N SER A 44 8.56 3.63 2.89
CA SER A 44 7.96 4.42 3.96
C SER A 44 7.07 5.52 3.39
N ASN A 45 5.96 5.80 4.08
CA ASN A 45 5.09 6.94 3.81
C ASN A 45 5.74 8.28 4.21
N LEU A 46 6.87 8.24 4.91
CA LEU A 46 7.69 9.42 5.22
C LEU A 46 8.52 9.89 4.01
N CYS A 47 8.65 9.06 2.97
CA CYS A 47 9.37 9.43 1.76
C CYS A 47 8.46 10.27 0.84
N GLU A 48 8.71 11.57 0.75
CA GLU A 48 7.96 12.47 -0.14
C GLU A 48 7.95 11.97 -1.59
N LYS A 49 9.09 11.48 -2.10
CA LYS A 49 9.17 10.91 -3.47
C LYS A 49 8.28 9.68 -3.67
N VAL A 50 8.12 8.84 -2.65
CA VAL A 50 7.24 7.65 -2.74
C VAL A 50 5.78 8.07 -2.69
N VAL A 51 5.45 9.03 -1.83
CA VAL A 51 4.10 9.58 -1.71
C VAL A 51 3.69 10.21 -3.04
N GLU A 52 4.55 11.05 -3.61
CA GLU A 52 4.33 11.68 -4.91
C GLU A 52 4.16 10.63 -6.01
N TYR A 53 5.08 9.66 -6.12
CA TYR A 53 5.00 8.59 -7.11
C TYR A 53 3.69 7.78 -6.99
N ARG A 54 3.26 7.44 -5.78
CA ARG A 54 2.01 6.72 -5.55
C ARG A 54 0.80 7.55 -5.96
N SER A 55 0.81 8.85 -5.68
CA SER A 55 -0.25 9.78 -6.10
C SER A 55 -0.36 9.86 -7.62
N GLN A 56 0.77 10.06 -8.30
CA GLN A 56 0.83 10.11 -9.76
C GLN A 56 0.39 8.78 -10.39
N LEU A 57 0.85 7.65 -9.87
CA LEU A 57 0.44 6.33 -10.34
C LEU A 57 -1.07 6.14 -10.17
N LYS A 58 -1.62 6.53 -9.03
CA LYS A 58 -3.07 6.46 -8.79
C LYS A 58 -3.84 7.29 -9.82
N GLN A 59 -3.41 8.52 -10.07
CA GLN A 59 -4.06 9.39 -11.06
C GLN A 59 -3.98 8.80 -12.47
N GLN A 60 -2.84 8.22 -12.85
CA GLN A 60 -2.67 7.56 -14.15
C GLN A 60 -3.59 6.33 -14.29
N VAL A 61 -3.71 5.51 -13.24
CA VAL A 61 -4.60 4.35 -13.22
C VAL A 61 -6.06 4.80 -13.31
N ASP A 62 -6.47 5.78 -12.52
CA ASP A 62 -7.84 6.29 -12.52
C ASP A 62 -8.20 6.90 -13.89
N ASN A 63 -7.29 7.65 -14.51
CA ASN A 63 -7.45 8.17 -15.87
C ASN A 63 -7.51 7.04 -16.92
N ALA A 64 -6.70 6.01 -16.79
CA ALA A 64 -6.70 4.87 -17.71
C ALA A 64 -7.99 4.04 -17.59
N LEU A 65 -8.58 3.94 -16.39
CA LEU A 65 -9.90 3.35 -16.20
C LEU A 65 -11.01 4.22 -16.81
N ALA A 66 -10.97 5.54 -16.58
CA ALA A 66 -11.96 6.48 -17.14
C ALA A 66 -11.93 6.55 -18.67
N THR A 67 -10.74 6.44 -19.28
CA THR A 67 -10.55 6.45 -20.74
C THR A 67 -10.75 5.08 -21.38
N GLY A 68 -11.06 4.05 -20.61
CA GLY A 68 -11.23 2.68 -21.11
C GLY A 68 -9.95 2.02 -21.60
N LYS A 69 -8.77 2.60 -21.35
CA LYS A 69 -7.48 1.96 -21.67
C LYS A 69 -7.16 0.78 -20.75
N LEU A 70 -7.62 0.86 -19.50
CA LEU A 70 -7.60 -0.24 -18.55
C LEU A 70 -9.05 -0.68 -18.31
N HIS A 71 -9.26 -1.98 -18.27
CA HIS A 71 -10.52 -2.57 -17.84
C HIS A 71 -10.27 -3.30 -16.53
N ARG A 72 -11.14 -3.08 -15.56
CA ARG A 72 -11.15 -3.94 -14.37
C ARG A 72 -11.53 -5.32 -14.85
N VAL A 73 -10.63 -6.28 -14.67
CA VAL A 73 -10.99 -7.69 -14.76
C VAL A 73 -11.98 -7.90 -13.62
N GLU A 74 -13.26 -8.07 -13.94
CA GLU A 74 -14.21 -8.50 -12.94
C GLU A 74 -13.67 -9.81 -12.35
N PRO A 75 -13.67 -9.96 -11.02
CA PRO A 75 -13.29 -11.23 -10.42
C PRO A 75 -14.23 -12.29 -11.00
N GLN A 76 -13.72 -13.10 -11.93
CA GLN A 76 -14.44 -14.27 -12.41
C GLN A 76 -14.88 -15.04 -11.18
N ASN A 77 -16.19 -15.27 -11.12
CA ASN A 77 -16.93 -16.05 -10.15
C ASN A 77 -16.01 -16.87 -9.21
N ARG A 78 -15.98 -16.53 -7.90
CA ARG A 78 -15.14 -17.14 -6.85
C ARG A 78 -15.29 -18.67 -6.69
N ASN A 79 -16.07 -19.32 -7.56
CA ASN A 79 -16.41 -20.73 -7.50
C ASN A 79 -15.59 -21.61 -8.45
N HIS A 80 -14.68 -21.06 -9.26
CA HIS A 80 -13.74 -21.87 -10.02
C HIS A 80 -12.29 -21.47 -9.74
N PRO A 81 -11.46 -22.36 -9.16
CA PRO A 81 -10.02 -22.14 -9.21
C PRO A 81 -9.61 -22.07 -10.67
N VAL A 82 -9.01 -20.95 -11.09
CA VAL A 82 -8.38 -20.84 -12.40
C VAL A 82 -7.27 -21.90 -12.44
N GLN A 83 -7.55 -23.03 -13.11
CA GLN A 83 -6.56 -24.05 -13.36
C GLN A 83 -5.64 -23.55 -14.46
N PHE A 84 -4.51 -22.94 -14.06
CA PHE A 84 -3.39 -22.78 -14.96
C PHE A 84 -2.74 -24.16 -15.15
N THR A 85 -3.18 -24.91 -16.16
CA THR A 85 -2.42 -26.07 -16.64
C THR A 85 -1.24 -25.52 -17.46
N MET A 86 -0.12 -25.23 -16.79
CA MET A 86 1.15 -25.03 -17.49
C MET A 86 1.77 -26.39 -17.74
N ASP A 87 2.08 -26.69 -19.00
CA ASP A 87 2.73 -27.93 -19.40
C ASP A 87 4.18 -27.90 -18.91
N ALA A 88 4.62 -28.91 -18.15
CA ALA A 88 5.94 -28.94 -17.50
C ALA A 88 7.12 -28.88 -18.50
N LYS A 89 6.85 -29.02 -19.80
CA LYS A 89 7.83 -28.92 -20.89
C LYS A 89 8.30 -27.50 -21.19
N GLU A 90 7.60 -26.47 -20.70
CA GLU A 90 7.96 -25.07 -20.96
C GLU A 90 9.07 -24.53 -20.05
N PHE A 91 9.51 -25.30 -19.05
CA PHE A 91 10.59 -24.92 -18.15
C PHE A 91 11.85 -25.77 -18.39
N PRO A 92 13.05 -25.14 -18.52
CA PRO A 92 14.29 -25.89 -18.54
C PRO A 92 14.46 -26.64 -17.20
N PRO A 93 14.86 -27.93 -17.23
CA PRO A 93 14.98 -28.73 -16.02
C PRO A 93 16.01 -28.12 -15.08
N LEU A 94 15.61 -27.86 -13.84
CA LEU A 94 16.51 -27.44 -12.77
C LEU A 94 17.48 -28.58 -12.46
N PRO A 95 18.77 -28.30 -12.21
CA PRO A 95 19.73 -29.32 -11.84
C PRO A 95 19.26 -30.04 -10.57
N SER A 96 19.01 -31.35 -10.70
CA SER A 96 18.59 -32.24 -9.62
C SER A 96 19.68 -32.29 -8.54
N GLN A 97 19.43 -31.64 -7.40
CA GLN A 97 20.19 -31.94 -6.19
C GLN A 97 19.62 -33.23 -5.58
N SER A 98 20.26 -34.35 -5.89
CA SER A 98 20.09 -35.58 -5.14
C SER A 98 20.65 -35.40 -3.72
N LYS A 99 19.76 -35.28 -2.73
CA LYS A 99 19.94 -35.74 -1.34
C LYS A 99 18.65 -35.51 -0.53
N GLY A 100 18.03 -36.61 -0.11
CA GLY A 100 17.12 -36.74 1.04
C GLY A 100 16.13 -35.61 1.28
N PHE A 101 14.96 -35.67 0.64
CA PHE A 101 13.85 -34.78 0.94
C PHE A 101 13.21 -35.19 2.27
N THR A 102 13.47 -34.45 3.33
CA THR A 102 12.58 -34.39 4.50
C THR A 102 11.54 -33.29 4.23
N PRO A 103 10.25 -33.51 4.57
CA PRO A 103 9.22 -32.49 4.33
C PRO A 103 9.57 -31.24 5.13
N TRP A 104 9.41 -30.07 4.52
CA TRP A 104 9.62 -28.77 5.15
C TRP A 104 8.68 -28.57 6.35
N ARG A 105 9.05 -29.12 7.51
CA ARG A 105 8.74 -28.48 8.79
C ARG A 105 9.71 -27.32 8.93
N VAL A 106 9.18 -26.18 9.34
CA VAL A 106 9.93 -24.98 9.74
C VAL A 106 11.03 -25.40 10.71
N ALA A 107 12.25 -25.58 10.18
CA ALA A 107 13.42 -25.84 10.99
C ALA A 107 13.82 -24.49 11.60
N VAL A 108 13.38 -24.28 12.83
CA VAL A 108 14.01 -23.32 13.74
C VAL A 108 15.47 -23.75 13.83
N ALA A 109 16.34 -23.07 13.09
CA ALA A 109 17.77 -23.30 13.17
C ALA A 109 18.23 -22.89 14.58
N GLN A 110 18.32 -23.90 15.46
CA GLN A 110 19.10 -23.82 16.69
C GLN A 110 20.56 -23.66 16.26
N THR A 111 20.98 -22.40 16.10
CA THR A 111 22.37 -22.04 16.22
C THR A 111 22.77 -22.24 17.68
N PRO A 112 23.94 -22.87 17.96
CA PRO A 112 24.38 -23.11 19.33
C PRO A 112 24.53 -21.74 19.99
N THR A 113 23.66 -21.45 20.94
CA THR A 113 23.54 -20.15 21.58
C THR A 113 23.90 -20.30 23.04
N ASN A 114 24.94 -19.57 23.42
CA ASN A 114 25.10 -19.04 24.77
C ASN A 114 23.73 -18.53 25.24
N THR A 115 23.13 -19.25 26.17
CA THR A 115 21.67 -19.32 26.34
C THR A 115 21.11 -18.23 27.25
N LYS A 116 21.86 -17.14 27.49
CA LYS A 116 21.43 -16.06 28.41
C LYS A 116 21.05 -14.75 27.72
N GLU A 117 21.77 -14.29 26.69
CA GLU A 117 21.45 -12.99 26.05
C GLU A 117 20.28 -13.05 25.06
N LYS A 118 20.02 -14.19 24.42
CA LYS A 118 19.00 -14.28 23.35
C LYS A 118 17.54 -14.26 23.84
N ASN A 119 17.30 -14.63 25.10
CA ASN A 119 15.95 -14.61 25.69
C ASN A 119 15.49 -13.17 26.00
N GLU A 120 16.39 -12.29 26.43
CA GLU A 120 16.03 -10.90 26.77
C GLU A 120 15.62 -10.09 25.53
N ASP A 121 16.32 -10.28 24.41
CA ASP A 121 15.98 -9.61 23.14
C ASP A 121 14.64 -10.09 22.56
N THR A 122 14.32 -11.38 22.71
CA THR A 122 13.06 -11.93 22.23
C THR A 122 11.89 -11.43 23.07
N THR A 123 12.05 -11.34 24.40
CA THR A 123 11.03 -10.76 25.30
C THR A 123 10.85 -9.26 25.04
N ARG A 124 11.93 -8.51 24.78
CA ARG A 124 11.86 -7.08 24.44
C ARG A 124 11.12 -6.86 23.12
N MET A 125 11.39 -7.66 22.09
CA MET A 125 10.71 -7.58 20.80
C MET A 125 9.21 -7.87 20.92
N LEU A 126 8.83 -8.87 21.74
CA LEU A 126 7.42 -9.18 22.00
C LEU A 126 6.69 -8.06 22.74
N LEU A 127 7.35 -7.38 23.69
CA LEU A 127 6.79 -6.22 24.38
C LEU A 127 6.58 -5.03 23.42
N GLU A 128 7.52 -4.82 22.50
CA GLU A 128 7.43 -3.76 21.50
C GLU A 128 6.32 -4.02 20.47
N ILE A 129 6.13 -5.29 20.06
CA ILE A 129 4.99 -5.70 19.23
C ILE A 129 3.67 -5.47 19.95
N ASN A 130 3.56 -5.85 21.23
CA ASN A 130 2.33 -5.64 22.00
C ASN A 130 1.99 -4.16 22.15
N LYS A 131 3.01 -3.31 22.37
CA LYS A 131 2.83 -1.86 22.41
C LYS A 131 2.32 -1.32 21.08
N ASN A 132 2.93 -1.73 19.97
CA ASN A 132 2.49 -1.33 18.63
C ASN A 132 1.05 -1.78 18.31
N VAL A 133 0.64 -2.96 18.79
CA VAL A 133 -0.74 -3.44 18.63
C VAL A 133 -1.74 -2.60 19.44
N LEU A 134 -1.37 -2.19 20.66
CA LEU A 134 -2.20 -1.30 21.48
C LEU A 134 -2.30 0.10 20.85
N ASP A 135 -1.18 0.67 20.42
CA ASP A 135 -1.15 1.98 19.76
C ASP A 135 -1.97 1.97 18.45
N MET A 136 -1.94 0.86 17.70
CA MET A 136 -2.73 0.67 16.48
C MET A 136 -4.23 0.51 16.78
N LYS A 137 -4.60 -0.08 17.92
CA LYS A 137 -5.99 -0.19 18.37
C LYS A 137 -6.57 1.19 18.70
N ASP A 138 -5.82 2.00 19.45
CA ASP A 138 -6.24 3.35 19.83
C ASP A 138 -6.33 4.28 18.61
N TYR A 139 -5.39 4.15 17.68
CA TYR A 139 -5.45 4.85 16.39
C TYR A 139 -6.71 4.45 15.58
N THR A 140 -7.03 3.16 15.55
CA THR A 140 -8.22 2.65 14.85
C THR A 140 -9.50 3.19 15.50
N HIS A 141 -9.57 3.24 16.83
CA HIS A 141 -10.69 3.83 17.56
C HIS A 141 -10.85 5.33 17.23
N SER A 142 -9.76 6.09 17.27
CA SER A 142 -9.77 7.52 16.92
C SER A 142 -10.23 7.77 15.49
N MET A 143 -9.80 6.91 14.55
CA MET A 143 -10.23 6.98 13.15
C MET A 143 -11.70 6.67 12.99
N ASN A 144 -12.23 5.65 13.68
CA ASN A 144 -13.66 5.33 13.65
C ASN A 144 -14.50 6.50 14.16
N GLU A 145 -14.15 7.12 15.29
CA GLU A 145 -14.88 8.30 15.77
C GLU A 145 -14.83 9.47 14.78
N LYS A 146 -13.70 9.70 14.11
CA LYS A 146 -13.60 10.73 13.06
C LYS A 146 -14.53 10.41 11.90
N LEU A 147 -14.63 9.14 11.53
CA LEU A 147 -15.52 8.65 10.47
C LEU A 147 -16.99 8.87 10.82
N ASP A 148 -17.38 8.57 12.07
CA ASP A 148 -18.74 8.79 12.57
C ASP A 148 -19.11 10.28 12.56
N ARG A 149 -18.20 11.15 13.04
CA ARG A 149 -18.38 12.61 12.99
C ARG A 149 -18.49 13.14 11.55
N MET A 150 -17.74 12.58 10.60
CA MET A 150 -17.85 12.95 9.18
C MET A 150 -19.18 12.50 8.59
N LYS A 151 -19.62 11.28 8.92
CA LYS A 151 -20.91 10.75 8.46
C LYS A 151 -22.07 11.60 8.94
N GLU A 152 -22.04 12.05 10.20
CA GLU A 152 -23.03 12.97 10.77
C GLU A 152 -23.05 14.31 10.03
N LYS A 153 -21.88 14.93 9.79
CA LYS A 153 -21.78 16.19 9.02
C LYS A 153 -22.32 16.06 7.59
N VAL A 154 -22.02 14.95 6.91
CA VAL A 154 -22.53 14.69 5.56
C VAL A 154 -24.05 14.54 5.58
N SER A 155 -24.61 13.85 6.59
CA SER A 155 -26.05 13.72 6.74
C SER A 155 -26.75 15.06 6.98
N ILE A 156 -26.18 15.91 7.84
CA ILE A 156 -26.71 17.26 8.09
C ILE A 156 -26.68 18.11 6.81
N ASN A 157 -25.56 18.10 6.09
CA ASN A 157 -25.44 18.84 4.84
C ASN A 157 -26.40 18.34 3.77
N ALA A 158 -26.66 17.02 3.69
CA ALA A 158 -27.63 16.46 2.75
C ALA A 158 -29.04 17.01 3.03
N VAL A 159 -29.47 17.01 4.30
CA VAL A 159 -30.75 17.58 4.71
C VAL A 159 -30.83 19.07 4.40
N ASP A 160 -29.76 19.82 4.68
CA ASP A 160 -29.72 21.27 4.41
C ASP A 160 -29.82 21.58 2.91
N THR A 161 -29.14 20.78 2.07
CA THR A 161 -29.25 20.91 0.60
C THR A 161 -30.64 20.59 0.06
N GLU A 162 -31.32 19.58 0.62
CA GLU A 162 -32.71 19.26 0.24
C GLU A 162 -33.66 20.40 0.63
N LEU A 163 -33.47 20.98 1.81
CA LEU A 163 -34.30 22.07 2.32
C LEU A 163 -34.12 23.36 1.49
N HIS A 164 -32.89 23.68 1.10
CA HIS A 164 -32.60 24.79 0.19
C HIS A 164 -33.16 24.54 -1.22
N HIS A 165 -33.06 23.30 -1.72
CA HIS A 165 -33.63 22.94 -3.01
C HIS A 165 -35.15 23.12 -3.02
N GLU A 166 -35.84 22.64 -1.97
CA GLU A 166 -37.29 22.79 -1.83
C GLU A 166 -37.70 24.27 -1.71
N ALA A 167 -36.95 25.08 -0.97
CA ALA A 167 -37.20 26.51 -0.85
C ALA A 167 -37.05 27.25 -2.21
N LEU A 168 -36.01 26.91 -2.98
CA LEU A 168 -35.82 27.47 -4.33
C LEU A 168 -36.95 27.07 -5.28
N LEU A 169 -37.40 25.81 -5.24
CA LEU A 169 -38.53 25.34 -6.04
C LEU A 169 -39.85 26.05 -5.70
N LYS A 170 -40.05 26.44 -4.43
CA LYS A 170 -41.23 27.22 -4.01
C LYS A 170 -41.18 28.68 -4.47
N LEU A 171 -39.99 29.28 -4.59
CA LEU A 171 -39.80 30.67 -5.01
C LEU A 171 -39.79 30.84 -6.54
N LEU A 172 -39.43 29.78 -7.27
CA LEU A 172 -39.35 29.78 -8.74
C LEU A 172 -40.65 30.22 -9.44
N PRO A 173 -41.84 29.72 -9.08
CA PRO A 173 -43.10 30.16 -9.69
C PRO A 173 -43.35 31.66 -9.49
N THR A 174 -43.11 32.17 -8.28
CA THR A 174 -43.31 33.60 -7.95
C THR A 174 -42.37 34.49 -8.74
N LEU A 175 -41.10 34.09 -8.90
CA LEU A 175 -40.14 34.81 -9.74
C LEU A 175 -40.54 34.78 -11.22
N VAL A 176 -41.03 33.64 -11.71
CA VAL A 176 -41.53 33.52 -13.09
C VAL A 176 -42.74 34.42 -13.32
N ASP A 177 -43.65 34.52 -12.36
CA ASP A 177 -44.83 35.38 -12.46
C ASP A 177 -44.47 36.87 -12.45
N ILE A 178 -43.55 37.29 -11.57
CA ILE A 178 -43.00 38.67 -11.57
C ILE A 178 -42.35 38.98 -12.93
N VAL A 179 -41.53 38.07 -13.46
CA VAL A 179 -40.87 38.28 -14.76
C VAL A 179 -41.89 38.38 -15.90
N LYS A 180 -42.97 37.58 -15.88
CA LYS A 180 -44.04 37.68 -16.87
C LYS A 180 -44.76 39.04 -16.81
N GLU A 181 -45.08 39.53 -15.61
CA GLU A 181 -45.72 40.84 -15.43
C GLU A 181 -44.86 42.02 -15.92
N PHE A 182 -43.52 41.90 -15.85
CA PHE A 182 -42.62 42.98 -16.27
C PHE A 182 -42.15 42.90 -17.74
N ILE A 183 -42.10 41.71 -18.35
CA ILE A 183 -41.58 41.51 -19.71
C ILE A 183 -42.70 41.42 -20.76
N TRP A 184 -43.91 41.01 -20.38
CA TRP A 184 -45.10 41.03 -21.25
C TRP A 184 -46.32 41.58 -20.50
N PRO A 185 -46.52 42.91 -20.46
CA PRO A 185 -47.81 43.47 -20.06
C PRO A 185 -48.92 43.18 -21.09
#